data_AF-A0A7X7YY83-F1
#
_entry.id   AF-A0A7X7YY83-F1
#
_cell.length_a   1.000
_cell.length_b   1.000
_cell.length_c   1.000
_cell.angle_alpha   90.00
_cell.angle_beta   90.00
_cell.angle_gamma   90.00
#
_symmetry.space_group_name_H-M   'P 1'
#
loop_
_entity.id
_entity.type
_entity.pdbx_description
1 polymer ?
#
loop_
_entity_poly.entity_id
_entity_poly.type
_entity_poly.pdbx_seq_one_letter_code
_entity_poly.pdbx_strand_id
1 'polypeptide(L)'
;MKAQRLGGWMTRFKRCIDAQVGAAVSEKVIVEPERFDATTDYVQKAEWIRNAVERLEKEAGKPAAKKVMQACGMKCCGPTQHKRVKQFMKESKSVEELLARLNERGIGGGRLELKDRNTIVGGYDRCYCGRVKQTREPFPTDTYCQCSTGWYKSLFEAAFGRPVKVRLKQSIIQGADSCEFEIEFD
;
A
#
# COMPACT_ATOMS: atom_id res chain seq x y z
N MET A 1 8.65 -29.96 13.39
CA MET A 1 8.95 -28.52 13.54
C MET A 1 7.72 -27.80 14.08
N LYS A 2 7.83 -27.07 15.20
CA LYS A 2 6.72 -26.22 15.66
C LYS A 2 6.57 -25.06 14.67
N ALA A 3 5.36 -24.82 14.17
CA ALA A 3 5.08 -23.67 13.33
C ALA A 3 5.44 -22.39 14.09
N GLN A 4 6.37 -21.61 13.55
CA GLN A 4 6.80 -20.34 14.13
C GLN A 4 5.62 -19.36 14.13
N ARG A 5 5.33 -18.74 15.28
CA ARG A 5 4.24 -17.77 15.40
C ARG A 5 4.71 -16.42 14.84
N LEU A 6 4.22 -16.07 13.66
CA LEU A 6 4.51 -14.79 13.01
C LEU A 6 3.72 -13.64 13.65
N GLY A 7 4.31 -12.45 13.69
CA GLY A 7 3.65 -11.22 14.08
C GLY A 7 2.50 -10.83 13.13
N GLY A 8 1.65 -9.88 13.55
CA GLY A 8 0.43 -9.55 12.81
C GLY A 8 0.66 -9.04 11.39
N TRP A 9 1.69 -8.22 11.17
CA TRP A 9 2.03 -7.77 9.82
C TRP A 9 2.64 -8.88 8.98
N MET A 10 3.57 -9.65 9.56
CA MET A 10 4.27 -10.74 8.87
C MET A 10 3.28 -11.81 8.42
N THR A 11 2.33 -12.17 9.28
CA THR A 11 1.21 -13.08 8.95
C THR A 11 0.42 -12.59 7.74
N ARG A 12 0.11 -11.29 7.70
CA ARG A 12 -0.62 -10.70 6.58
C ARG A 12 0.20 -10.68 5.29
N PHE A 13 1.48 -10.32 5.39
CA PHE A 13 2.39 -10.30 4.24
C PHE A 13 2.54 -11.71 3.65
N LYS A 14 2.80 -12.73 4.49
CA LYS A 14 2.84 -14.13 4.07
C LYS A 14 1.57 -14.55 3.33
N ARG A 15 0.39 -14.29 3.91
CA ARG A 15 -0.89 -14.63 3.28
C ARG A 15 -1.07 -13.98 1.91
N CYS A 16 -0.61 -12.74 1.74
CA CYS A 16 -0.64 -12.07 0.44
C CYS A 16 0.33 -12.72 -0.56
N ILE A 17 1.54 -13.12 -0.14
CA ILE A 17 2.47 -13.86 -1.00
C ILE A 17 1.86 -15.21 -1.39
N ASP A 18 1.41 -16.00 -0.41
CA ASP A 18 0.81 -17.32 -0.61
C ASP A 18 -0.34 -17.27 -1.62
N ALA A 19 -1.24 -16.27 -1.47
CA ALA A 19 -2.43 -16.15 -2.30
C ALA A 19 -2.15 -15.67 -3.75
N GLN A 20 -1.04 -14.97 -3.98
CA GLN A 20 -0.76 -14.38 -5.30
C GLN A 20 0.29 -15.16 -6.09
N VAL A 21 1.27 -15.75 -5.39
CA VAL A 21 2.46 -16.37 -5.99
C VAL A 21 2.85 -17.71 -5.35
N GLY A 22 2.06 -18.19 -4.38
CA GLY A 22 2.21 -19.52 -3.79
C GLY A 22 3.14 -19.60 -2.58
N ALA A 23 2.98 -20.67 -1.80
CA ALA A 23 3.71 -20.88 -0.55
C ALA A 23 5.23 -21.10 -0.75
N ALA A 24 5.63 -21.74 -1.86
CA ALA A 24 7.04 -21.95 -2.17
C ALA A 24 7.81 -20.62 -2.32
N VAL A 25 7.16 -19.58 -2.83
CA VAL A 25 7.76 -18.23 -2.91
C VAL A 25 7.81 -17.59 -1.52
N SER A 26 6.78 -17.75 -0.69
CA SER A 26 6.78 -17.13 0.64
C SER A 26 7.87 -17.67 1.56
N GLU A 27 8.20 -18.96 1.45
CA GLU A 27 9.34 -19.57 2.16
C GLU A 27 10.69 -18.95 1.79
N LYS A 28 10.88 -18.56 0.52
CA LYS A 28 12.11 -17.90 0.05
C LYS A 28 12.15 -16.40 0.37
N VAL A 29 10.99 -15.76 0.48
CA VAL A 29 10.88 -14.32 0.75
C VAL A 29 11.00 -14.00 2.23
N ILE A 30 10.37 -14.81 3.08
CA ILE A 30 10.30 -14.62 4.53
C ILE A 30 11.49 -15.33 5.19
N VAL A 31 12.62 -14.64 5.21
CA VAL A 31 13.86 -15.10 5.80
C VAL A 31 14.05 -14.44 7.16
N GLU A 32 14.36 -15.24 8.18
CA GLU A 32 14.59 -14.80 9.57
C GLU A 32 13.47 -13.87 10.11
N PRO A 33 12.18 -14.29 10.05
CA PRO A 33 11.07 -13.45 10.46
C PRO A 33 11.13 -12.99 11.93
N GLU A 34 11.82 -13.73 12.79
CA GLU A 34 12.09 -13.36 14.17
C GLU A 34 12.89 -12.06 14.30
N ARG A 35 13.81 -11.75 13.36
CA ARG A 35 14.54 -10.47 13.36
C ARG A 35 13.59 -9.30 13.16
N PHE A 36 12.58 -9.47 12.30
CA PHE A 36 11.55 -8.46 12.06
C PHE A 36 10.58 -8.35 13.25
N ASP A 37 10.10 -9.48 13.76
CA ASP A 37 9.08 -9.50 14.81
C ASP A 37 9.61 -9.10 16.19
N ALA A 38 10.88 -9.40 16.50
CA ALA A 38 11.49 -9.09 17.78
C ALA A 38 12.02 -7.64 17.90
N THR A 39 12.42 -7.03 16.79
CA THR A 39 13.00 -5.68 16.84
C THR A 39 11.93 -4.61 17.08
N THR A 40 12.26 -3.59 17.86
CA THR A 40 11.48 -2.35 18.00
C THR A 40 12.04 -1.22 17.15
N ASP A 41 13.23 -1.40 16.56
CA ASP A 41 13.90 -0.45 15.70
C ASP A 41 13.23 -0.43 14.31
N TYR A 42 12.65 0.71 13.96
CA TYR A 42 11.96 0.91 12.70
C TYR A 42 12.90 0.98 11.49
N VAL A 43 14.19 1.33 11.68
CA VAL A 43 15.19 1.29 10.61
C VAL A 43 15.46 -0.16 10.22
N GLN A 44 15.68 -1.03 11.20
CA GLN A 44 15.88 -2.47 10.96
C GLN A 44 14.64 -3.12 10.33
N LYS A 45 13.44 -2.72 10.73
CA LYS A 45 12.19 -3.17 10.07
C LYS A 45 12.13 -2.74 8.61
N ALA A 46 12.49 -1.50 8.32
CA ALA A 46 12.50 -0.99 6.96
C ALA A 46 13.51 -1.75 6.08
N GLU A 47 14.71 -1.98 6.62
CA GLU A 47 15.76 -2.75 5.94
C GLU A 47 15.33 -4.20 5.66
N TRP A 48 14.76 -4.89 6.65
CA TRP A 48 14.24 -6.25 6.46
C TRP A 48 13.18 -6.28 5.35
N ILE A 49 12.26 -5.31 5.35
CA ILE A 49 11.20 -5.19 4.34
C ILE A 49 11.78 -4.94 2.96
N ARG A 50 12.78 -4.06 2.85
CA ARG A 50 13.47 -3.77 1.59
C ARG A 50 14.03 -5.07 1.00
N ASN A 51 14.82 -5.79 1.78
CA ASN A 51 15.43 -7.04 1.37
C ASN A 51 14.38 -8.12 1.02
N ALA A 52 13.25 -8.15 1.74
CA ALA A 52 12.15 -9.08 1.45
C ALA A 52 11.45 -8.76 0.12
N VAL A 53 11.25 -7.49 -0.21
CA VAL A 53 10.64 -7.07 -1.48
C VAL A 53 11.57 -7.39 -2.66
N GLU A 54 12.88 -7.22 -2.50
CA GLU A 54 13.87 -7.62 -3.50
C GLU A 54 13.83 -9.13 -3.76
N ARG A 55 13.81 -9.95 -2.70
CA ARG A 55 13.63 -11.40 -2.83
C ARG A 55 12.31 -11.75 -3.53
N LEU A 56 11.23 -11.06 -3.19
CA LEU A 56 9.92 -11.30 -3.81
C LEU A 56 9.95 -11.01 -5.31
N GLU A 57 10.56 -9.91 -5.73
CA GLU A 57 10.74 -9.61 -7.15
C GLU A 57 11.62 -10.63 -7.86
N LYS A 58 12.71 -11.05 -7.23
CA LYS A 58 13.61 -12.07 -7.80
C LYS A 58 12.88 -13.40 -8.02
N GLU A 59 12.07 -13.84 -7.06
CA GLU A 59 11.43 -15.16 -7.11
C GLU A 59 10.15 -15.20 -7.94
N ALA A 60 9.36 -14.12 -7.96
CA ALA A 60 8.05 -14.09 -8.64
C ALA A 60 7.98 -13.16 -9.86
N GLY A 61 9.02 -12.37 -10.10
CA GLY A 61 9.02 -11.31 -11.08
C GLY A 61 8.25 -10.07 -10.61
N LYS A 62 8.68 -8.91 -11.14
CA LYS A 62 8.14 -7.60 -10.76
C LYS A 62 6.61 -7.50 -10.90
N PRO A 63 5.95 -7.93 -11.98
CA PRO A 63 4.49 -7.82 -12.11
C PRO A 63 3.72 -8.54 -11.00
N ALA A 64 4.17 -9.73 -10.59
CA ALA A 64 3.51 -10.50 -9.54
C ALA A 64 3.81 -9.93 -8.15
N ALA A 65 5.05 -9.48 -7.91
CA ALA A 65 5.43 -8.80 -6.68
C ALA A 65 4.61 -7.52 -6.45
N LYS A 66 4.32 -6.74 -7.51
CA LYS A 66 3.42 -5.58 -7.43
C LYS A 66 2.02 -5.99 -6.97
N LYS A 67 1.45 -7.08 -7.50
CA LYS A 67 0.14 -7.60 -7.08
C LYS A 67 0.12 -8.01 -5.60
N VAL A 68 1.18 -8.64 -5.11
CA VAL A 68 1.34 -8.98 -3.69
C VAL A 68 1.28 -7.72 -2.82
N MET A 69 2.03 -6.68 -3.19
CA MET A 69 2.06 -5.44 -2.42
C MET A 69 0.74 -4.67 -2.51
N GLN A 70 0.08 -4.67 -3.67
CA GLN A 70 -1.29 -4.16 -3.83
C GLN A 70 -2.28 -4.86 -2.89
N ALA A 71 -2.23 -6.20 -2.83
CA ALA A 71 -3.08 -6.97 -1.92
C ALA A 71 -2.82 -6.60 -0.45
N CYS A 72 -1.54 -6.42 -0.06
CA CYS A 72 -1.18 -5.92 1.27
C CYS A 72 -1.77 -4.53 1.55
N GLY A 73 -1.76 -3.65 0.55
CA GLY A 73 -2.36 -2.33 0.57
C GLY A 73 -3.87 -2.34 0.81
N MET A 74 -4.59 -3.15 0.04
CA MET A 74 -6.04 -3.31 0.18
C MET A 74 -6.42 -3.77 1.59
N LYS A 75 -5.69 -4.75 2.15
CA LYS A 75 -5.89 -5.19 3.54
C LYS A 75 -5.50 -4.14 4.59
N CYS A 76 -4.74 -3.11 4.21
CA CYS A 76 -4.39 -2.00 5.09
C CYS A 76 -5.49 -0.92 5.11
N CYS A 77 -6.25 -0.78 4.03
CA CYS A 77 -7.46 0.01 3.98
C CYS A 77 -8.57 -0.73 4.72
N GLY A 78 -8.62 -0.53 6.04
CA GLY A 78 -9.52 -1.26 6.94
C GLY A 78 -10.99 -0.84 6.84
N PRO A 79 -11.89 -1.59 7.50
CA PRO A 79 -13.34 -1.37 7.44
C PRO A 79 -13.77 0.02 7.91
N THR A 80 -13.01 0.65 8.81
CA THR A 80 -13.26 2.03 9.25
C THR A 80 -13.16 3.01 8.08
N GLN A 81 -12.13 2.88 7.23
CA GLN A 81 -11.96 3.74 6.07
C GLN A 81 -13.05 3.48 5.03
N HIS A 82 -13.42 2.22 4.81
CA HIS A 82 -14.53 1.87 3.91
C HIS A 82 -15.87 2.45 4.37
N LYS A 83 -16.18 2.35 5.66
CA LYS A 83 -17.41 2.95 6.22
C LYS A 83 -17.40 4.47 6.03
N ARG A 84 -16.27 5.11 6.31
CA ARG A 84 -16.10 6.56 6.21
C ARG A 84 -16.23 7.07 4.78
N VAL A 85 -15.54 6.45 3.82
CA VAL A 85 -15.62 6.89 2.42
C VAL A 85 -17.00 6.64 1.82
N LYS A 86 -17.67 5.54 2.18
CA LYS A 86 -19.07 5.28 1.79
C LYS A 86 -20.02 6.31 2.35
N GLN A 87 -19.83 6.71 3.62
CA GLN A 87 -20.61 7.78 4.23
C GLN A 87 -20.39 9.10 3.46
N PHE A 88 -19.14 9.50 3.23
CA PHE A 88 -18.83 10.73 2.51
C PHE A 88 -19.37 10.73 1.08
N MET A 89 -19.30 9.59 0.38
CA MET A 89 -19.89 9.48 -0.96
C MET A 89 -21.40 9.70 -0.93
N LYS A 90 -22.12 9.17 0.08
CA LYS A 90 -23.58 9.41 0.23
C LYS A 90 -23.93 10.85 0.56
N GLU A 91 -23.05 11.55 1.27
CA GLU A 91 -23.23 12.94 1.68
C GLU A 91 -22.74 13.97 0.64
N SER A 92 -22.08 13.50 -0.42
CA SER A 92 -21.50 14.34 -1.46
C SER A 92 -22.38 14.32 -2.71
N LYS A 93 -22.52 15.48 -3.35
CA LYS A 93 -23.26 15.63 -4.62
C LYS A 93 -22.36 15.45 -5.84
N SER A 94 -21.04 15.46 -5.66
CA SER A 94 -20.04 15.29 -6.71
C SER A 94 -18.80 14.57 -6.19
N VAL A 95 -17.90 14.19 -7.12
CA VAL A 95 -16.61 13.59 -6.77
C VAL A 95 -15.74 14.62 -6.05
N GLU A 96 -15.74 15.87 -6.50
CA GLU A 96 -15.00 16.99 -5.92
C GLU A 96 -15.40 17.22 -4.45
N GLU A 97 -16.69 17.16 -4.13
CA GLU A 97 -17.17 17.24 -2.75
C GLU A 97 -16.67 16.05 -1.91
N LEU A 98 -16.66 14.84 -2.47
CA LEU A 98 -16.07 13.67 -1.81
C LEU A 98 -14.58 13.90 -1.51
N LEU A 99 -13.81 14.36 -2.50
CA LEU A 99 -12.37 14.59 -2.34
C LEU A 99 -12.09 15.67 -1.30
N ALA A 100 -12.86 16.76 -1.29
CA ALA A 100 -12.75 17.81 -0.28
C ALA A 100 -12.95 17.26 1.14
N ARG A 101 -13.98 16.44 1.36
CA ARG A 101 -14.23 15.78 2.66
C ARG A 101 -13.11 14.82 3.06
N LEU A 102 -12.56 14.08 2.10
CA LEU A 102 -11.42 13.19 2.35
C LEU A 102 -10.18 13.98 2.75
N ASN A 103 -9.89 15.07 2.04
CA ASN A 103 -8.74 15.94 2.31
C ASN A 103 -8.84 16.61 3.68
N GLU A 104 -10.00 17.16 4.04
CA GLU A 104 -10.24 17.76 5.36
C GLU A 104 -9.96 16.79 6.51
N ARG A 105 -10.22 15.49 6.28
CA ARG A 105 -9.97 14.42 7.25
C ARG A 105 -8.59 13.78 7.12
N GLY A 106 -7.75 14.24 6.19
CA GLY A 106 -6.44 13.65 5.90
C GLY A 106 -6.50 12.21 5.37
N ILE A 107 -7.65 11.77 4.86
CA ILE A 107 -7.83 10.43 4.31
C ILE A 107 -7.30 10.42 2.89
N GLY A 108 -6.35 9.51 2.60
CA GLY A 108 -5.71 9.46 1.28
C GLY A 108 -4.63 10.52 1.08
N GLY A 109 -4.05 11.06 2.16
CA GLY A 109 -2.86 11.91 2.11
C GLY A 109 -3.13 13.41 2.10
N GLY A 110 -4.39 13.84 1.93
CA GLY A 110 -4.79 15.24 2.04
C GLY A 110 -4.60 16.07 0.76
N ARG A 111 -4.15 15.45 -0.34
CA ARG A 111 -3.88 16.11 -1.63
C ARG A 111 -4.63 15.45 -2.78
N LEU A 112 -5.91 15.12 -2.58
CA LEU A 112 -6.76 14.53 -3.61
C LEU A 112 -7.42 15.63 -4.45
N GLU A 113 -7.35 15.51 -5.77
CA GLU A 113 -7.96 16.46 -6.71
C GLU A 113 -8.52 15.73 -7.93
N LEU A 114 -9.64 16.23 -8.47
CA LEU A 114 -10.19 15.73 -9.72
C LEU A 114 -9.48 16.44 -10.88
N LYS A 115 -8.68 15.70 -11.63
CA LYS A 115 -7.90 16.22 -12.77
C LYS A 115 -8.77 16.39 -14.01
N ASP A 116 -9.67 15.44 -14.23
CA ASP A 116 -10.63 15.41 -15.34
C ASP A 116 -11.84 14.56 -14.96
N ARG A 117 -12.75 14.29 -15.91
CA ARG A 117 -14.04 13.64 -15.66
C ARG A 117 -13.96 12.33 -14.86
N ASN A 118 -12.92 11.53 -15.06
CA ASN A 118 -12.79 10.19 -14.49
C ASN A 118 -11.40 9.92 -13.87
N THR A 119 -10.56 10.95 -13.71
CA THR A 119 -9.22 10.80 -13.14
C THR A 119 -9.04 11.66 -11.90
N ILE A 120 -8.75 11.00 -10.78
CA ILE A 120 -8.29 11.64 -9.54
C ILE A 120 -6.76 11.60 -9.51
N VAL A 121 -6.13 12.72 -9.17
CA VAL A 121 -4.73 12.74 -8.73
C VAL A 121 -4.69 12.79 -7.22
N GLY A 122 -3.71 12.12 -6.64
CA GLY A 122 -3.54 12.04 -5.21
C GLY A 122 -2.08 11.94 -4.83
N GLY A 123 -1.73 12.44 -3.64
CA GLY A 123 -0.36 12.40 -3.19
C GLY A 123 -0.20 12.72 -1.72
N TYR A 124 1.05 12.71 -1.29
CA TYR A 124 1.45 13.12 0.05
C TYR A 124 2.95 13.38 0.14
N ASP A 125 3.34 14.27 1.05
CA ASP A 125 4.72 14.77 1.22
C ASP A 125 5.49 14.04 2.32
N ARG A 126 4.91 12.99 2.91
CA ARG A 126 5.61 12.08 3.83
C ARG A 126 5.07 10.66 3.75
N CYS A 127 5.94 9.67 3.96
CA CYS A 127 5.49 8.28 4.02
C CYS A 127 4.70 8.01 5.32
N TYR A 128 3.42 7.66 5.19
CA TYR A 128 2.57 7.30 6.33
C TYR A 128 2.74 5.85 6.81
N CYS A 129 3.49 5.01 6.08
CA CYS A 129 3.71 3.65 6.49
C CYS A 129 4.69 3.60 7.67
N GLY A 130 4.17 3.33 8.87
CA GLY A 130 4.98 3.21 10.09
C GLY A 130 6.08 2.14 10.06
N ARG A 131 6.19 1.35 8.99
CA ARG A 131 7.20 0.29 8.84
C ARG A 131 8.39 0.66 7.99
N VAL A 132 8.23 1.61 7.06
CA VAL A 132 9.30 2.02 6.14
C VAL A 132 9.55 3.52 6.14
N LYS A 133 8.74 4.31 6.85
CA LYS A 133 8.91 5.77 6.93
C LYS A 133 10.26 6.21 7.53
N GLN A 134 10.97 5.31 8.20
CA GLN A 134 12.30 5.56 8.77
C GLN A 134 13.43 4.86 7.98
N THR A 135 13.17 4.46 6.72
CA THR A 135 14.23 3.91 5.87
C THR A 135 15.34 4.94 5.70
N ARG A 136 16.60 4.50 5.83
CA ARG A 136 17.78 5.36 5.66
C ARG A 136 18.26 5.38 4.21
N GLU A 137 18.03 4.29 3.50
CA GLU A 137 18.39 4.16 2.09
C GLU A 137 17.12 4.03 1.26
N PRO A 138 17.13 4.55 0.02
CA PRO A 138 16.03 4.34 -0.92
C PRO A 138 15.77 2.86 -1.17
N PHE A 139 14.50 2.53 -1.39
CA PHE A 139 14.12 1.23 -1.91
C PHE A 139 14.54 1.16 -3.39
N PRO A 140 15.16 0.05 -3.83
CA PRO A 140 15.72 -0.06 -5.18
C PRO A 140 14.62 -0.11 -6.26
N THR A 141 13.39 -0.46 -5.88
CA THR A 141 12.25 -0.60 -6.79
C THR A 141 10.98 0.00 -6.19
N ASP A 142 9.99 0.19 -7.07
CA ASP A 142 8.69 0.78 -6.72
C ASP A 142 7.69 -0.24 -6.16
N THR A 143 8.09 -1.50 -6.05
CA THR A 143 7.18 -2.61 -5.71
C THR A 143 6.60 -2.45 -4.32
N TYR A 144 7.39 -2.06 -3.32
CA TYR A 144 6.83 -1.84 -1.99
C TYR A 144 5.73 -0.77 -2.00
N CYS A 145 5.95 0.31 -2.75
CA CYS A 145 5.05 1.46 -2.83
C CYS A 145 3.71 1.14 -3.52
N GLN A 146 3.62 0.01 -4.23
CA GLN A 146 2.36 -0.53 -4.73
C GLN A 146 1.38 -0.93 -3.61
N CYS A 147 1.83 -1.00 -2.34
CA CYS A 147 0.90 -1.05 -1.22
C CYS A 147 0.00 0.19 -1.14
N SER A 148 0.50 1.36 -1.53
CA SER A 148 -0.33 2.57 -1.56
C SER A 148 -1.32 2.55 -2.73
N THR A 149 -0.95 1.98 -3.88
CA THR A 149 -1.89 1.84 -4.99
C THR A 149 -3.03 0.88 -4.62
N GLY A 150 -2.72 -0.21 -3.90
CA GLY A 150 -3.74 -1.11 -3.35
C GLY A 150 -4.62 -0.44 -2.28
N TRP A 151 -4.05 0.44 -1.46
CA TRP A 151 -4.80 1.21 -0.47
C TRP A 151 -5.80 2.15 -1.15
N TYR A 152 -5.36 2.96 -2.12
CA TYR A 152 -6.25 3.85 -2.89
C TYR A 152 -7.30 3.07 -3.67
N LYS A 153 -6.92 1.97 -4.33
CA LYS A 153 -7.86 1.10 -5.05
C LYS A 153 -8.98 0.65 -4.10
N SER A 154 -8.62 0.14 -2.93
CA SER A 154 -9.61 -0.31 -1.95
C SER A 154 -10.50 0.82 -1.42
N LEU A 155 -9.96 2.02 -1.24
CA LEU A 155 -10.73 3.18 -0.80
C LEU A 155 -11.77 3.60 -1.85
N PHE A 156 -11.33 3.81 -3.09
CA PHE A 156 -12.20 4.33 -4.15
C PHE A 156 -13.15 3.29 -4.74
N GLU A 157 -12.79 2.01 -4.75
CA GLU A 157 -13.77 0.94 -5.04
C GLU A 157 -14.88 0.88 -3.98
N ALA A 158 -14.54 1.12 -2.71
CA ALA A 158 -15.54 1.22 -1.66
C ALA A 158 -16.42 2.46 -1.81
N ALA A 159 -15.87 3.57 -2.30
CA ALA A 159 -16.61 4.80 -2.56
C ALA A 159 -17.59 4.64 -3.72
N PHE A 160 -17.10 4.20 -4.88
CA PHE A 160 -17.86 4.19 -6.13
C PHE A 160 -18.64 2.90 -6.36
N GLY A 161 -18.35 1.84 -5.61
CA GLY A 161 -19.00 0.53 -5.78
C GLY A 161 -18.62 -0.19 -7.08
N ARG A 162 -17.55 0.25 -7.76
CA ARG A 162 -17.04 -0.30 -9.02
C ARG A 162 -15.52 -0.34 -9.03
N PRO A 163 -14.89 -1.18 -9.88
CA PRO A 163 -13.45 -1.25 -10.00
C PRO A 163 -12.81 0.09 -10.39
N VAL A 164 -11.64 0.38 -9.83
CA VAL A 164 -10.80 1.52 -10.26
C VAL A 164 -9.39 1.05 -10.62
N LYS A 165 -8.69 1.82 -11.45
CA LYS A 165 -7.28 1.59 -11.78
C LYS A 165 -6.42 2.63 -11.07
N VAL A 166 -5.35 2.19 -10.41
CA VAL A 166 -4.44 3.09 -9.70
C VAL A 166 -3.02 2.91 -10.23
N ARG A 167 -2.37 4.02 -10.55
CA ARG A 167 -0.99 4.07 -11.04
C ARG A 167 -0.14 4.88 -10.06
N LEU A 168 0.99 4.32 -9.66
CA LEU A 168 2.04 5.03 -8.94
C LEU A 168 2.87 5.83 -9.95
N LYS A 169 3.11 7.11 -9.69
CA LYS A 169 3.93 7.99 -10.55
C LYS A 169 5.31 8.21 -9.97
N GLN A 170 5.39 8.46 -8.66
CA GLN A 170 6.65 8.60 -7.93
C GLN A 170 6.47 8.29 -6.44
N SER A 171 7.58 8.05 -5.72
CA SER A 171 7.53 7.73 -4.30
C SER A 171 8.71 8.26 -3.50
N ILE A 172 8.40 8.78 -2.30
CA ILE A 172 9.37 9.31 -1.35
C ILE A 172 10.43 8.29 -0.95
N ILE A 173 10.03 7.04 -0.68
CA ILE A 173 11.00 6.02 -0.23
C ILE A 173 11.89 5.51 -1.37
N GLN A 174 11.68 5.96 -2.60
CA GLN A 174 12.58 5.77 -3.74
C GLN A 174 13.43 7.02 -4.04
N GLY A 175 13.37 8.04 -3.17
CA GLY A 175 14.16 9.27 -3.29
C GLY A 175 13.44 10.46 -3.92
N ALA A 176 12.14 10.38 -4.22
CA ALA A 176 11.38 11.54 -4.68
C ALA A 176 11.00 12.47 -3.52
N ASP A 177 10.63 13.72 -3.80
CA ASP A 177 10.20 14.69 -2.78
C ASP A 177 8.78 14.39 -2.25
N SER A 178 7.94 13.79 -3.09
CA SER A 178 6.56 13.43 -2.76
C SER A 178 6.15 12.08 -3.36
N CYS A 179 5.09 11.48 -2.84
CA CYS A 179 4.40 10.38 -3.52
C CYS A 179 3.27 10.94 -4.36
N GLU A 180 3.12 10.46 -5.59
CA GLU A 180 2.05 10.88 -6.51
C GLU A 180 1.40 9.68 -7.18
N PHE A 181 0.08 9.75 -7.36
CA PHE A 181 -0.78 8.68 -7.83
C PHE A 181 -1.83 9.21 -8.81
N GLU A 182 -2.20 8.39 -9.78
CA GLU A 182 -3.38 8.59 -10.64
C GLU A 182 -4.38 7.48 -10.37
N ILE A 183 -5.66 7.83 -10.18
CA ILE A 183 -6.77 6.93 -9.91
C ILE A 183 -7.84 7.16 -11.00
N GLU A 184 -7.99 6.20 -11.89
CA GLU A 184 -8.97 6.21 -12.99
C GLU A 184 -10.22 5.42 -12.56
N PHE A 185 -11.40 6.03 -12.66
CA PHE A 185 -12.69 5.45 -12.29
C PHE A 185 -13.72 5.62 -13.43
N ASP A 186 -13.73 4.71 -14.39
CA ASP A 186 -14.65 4.69 -15.55
C ASP A 186 -16.10 4.44 -15.17
#